data_AF-A0A9K3K928-F1
#
_entry.id   AF-A0A9K3K928-F1
#
_cell.length_a   1.000
_cell.length_b   1.000
_cell.length_c   1.000
_cell.angle_alpha   90.00
_cell.angle_beta   90.00
_cell.angle_gamma   90.00
#
_symmetry.space_group_name_H-M   'P 1'
#
loop_
_entity.id
_entity.type
_entity.pdbx_description
1 polymer ?
#
loop_
_entity_poly.entity_id
_entity_poly.type
_entity_poly.pdbx_seq_one_letter_code
_entity_poly.pdbx_strand_id
1 'polypeptide(L)'
;MSDTSQQQNLAQLKKSLAKIKALEDEFADAKWNQSSSPKAVAEFQASLLERYQQAKALYLKRRMEKILVDHVSTFDPETNQFEVPHVPGESDDDDIMDADLEAQHAQVVANLETTVQTVHAKLTNMRNMYQAICSRRQELEAMVKDLEQEDVSTDVHDDEMMQMDNDDAVNDEDIAAEQQKIEALQQRKRELQERLDRLRNEKEERLKRISEHRGEVALLMQEQHRMNLEGKDPKEFRKKIQELNEMKEFYDSLREVLEELGGIKIEQVKEDNETRHLFLSVLIYEKYKVEIEMEVYRKTFLKLVNAKWVSSPVVSSRDIEGDGVEPFSMSMNSLDDLVQLAKTTMGPPHDVRFIIRECCARIQIMQSRVEDLAILRRRVLTKVIGNDQVACSLNEGIVIVLRLYDQWVRLEQIVGVNGWDEAVIKKMQSIVPDRDESMKPSLVVELIQKEIQRMQDQEGFVIPKTPVLPRRKDFNAEE
;
A
#
# COMPACT_ATOMS: atom_id res chain seq x y z
N MET A 1 -34.83 -3.60 -48.18
CA MET A 1 -33.41 -4.04 -48.27
C MET A 1 -32.61 -3.78 -46.99
N SER A 2 -33.12 -2.99 -46.03
CA SER A 2 -32.55 -2.79 -44.69
C SER A 2 -32.53 -4.07 -43.84
N ASP A 3 -33.67 -4.77 -43.80
CA ASP A 3 -34.00 -5.65 -42.68
C ASP A 3 -33.14 -6.92 -42.65
N THR A 4 -32.72 -7.42 -43.82
CA THR A 4 -31.80 -8.56 -43.95
C THR A 4 -30.42 -8.28 -43.35
N SER A 5 -29.93 -7.04 -43.45
CA SER A 5 -28.66 -6.65 -42.81
C SER A 5 -28.79 -6.54 -41.29
N GLN A 6 -29.90 -5.97 -40.80
CA GLN A 6 -30.17 -5.91 -39.37
C GLN A 6 -30.37 -7.31 -38.76
N GLN A 7 -31.07 -8.22 -39.45
CA GLN A 7 -31.22 -9.62 -39.02
C GLN A 7 -29.88 -10.37 -39.01
N GLN A 8 -29.00 -10.15 -40.00
CA GLN A 8 -27.65 -10.73 -40.00
C GLN A 8 -26.81 -10.21 -38.83
N ASN A 9 -26.79 -8.89 -38.58
CA ASN A 9 -26.07 -8.30 -37.46
C ASN A 9 -26.60 -8.81 -36.11
N LEU A 10 -27.92 -8.96 -35.95
CA LEU A 10 -28.54 -9.46 -34.73
C LEU A 10 -28.28 -10.96 -34.50
N ALA A 11 -28.22 -11.76 -35.57
CA ALA A 11 -27.77 -13.15 -35.51
C ALA A 11 -26.28 -13.26 -35.14
N GLN A 12 -25.44 -12.37 -35.66
CA GLN A 12 -24.01 -12.31 -35.33
C GLN A 12 -23.78 -11.90 -33.88
N LEU A 13 -24.51 -10.89 -33.36
CA LEU A 13 -24.48 -10.51 -31.94
C LEU A 13 -24.90 -11.67 -31.02
N LYS A 14 -25.99 -12.38 -31.35
CA LYS A 14 -26.42 -13.56 -30.58
C LYS A 14 -25.34 -14.65 -30.56
N LYS A 15 -24.62 -14.84 -31.67
CA LYS A 15 -23.51 -15.81 -31.75
C LYS A 15 -22.28 -15.37 -30.94
N SER A 16 -21.94 -14.09 -30.92
CA SER A 16 -20.84 -13.59 -30.08
C SER A 16 -21.20 -13.62 -28.58
N LEU A 17 -22.42 -13.24 -28.22
CA LEU A 17 -22.88 -13.23 -26.83
C LEU A 17 -22.99 -14.67 -26.26
N ALA A 18 -23.46 -15.63 -27.06
CA ALA A 18 -23.40 -17.04 -26.70
C ALA A 18 -21.96 -17.58 -26.54
N LYS A 19 -20.98 -17.05 -27.31
CA LYS A 19 -19.56 -17.41 -27.14
C LYS A 19 -18.95 -16.77 -25.89
N ILE A 20 -19.31 -15.52 -25.58
CA ILE A 20 -18.88 -14.86 -24.33
C ILE A 20 -19.42 -15.65 -23.14
N LYS A 21 -20.72 -15.98 -23.12
CA LYS A 21 -21.29 -16.76 -22.03
C LYS A 21 -20.66 -18.15 -21.88
N ALA A 22 -20.39 -18.85 -22.98
CA ALA A 22 -19.68 -20.12 -22.92
C ALA A 22 -18.26 -19.99 -22.32
N LEU A 23 -17.57 -18.87 -22.55
CA LEU A 23 -16.29 -18.56 -21.92
C LEU A 23 -16.46 -18.16 -20.44
N GLU A 24 -17.52 -17.44 -20.06
CA GLU A 24 -17.84 -17.12 -18.67
C GLU A 24 -18.13 -18.39 -17.86
N ASP A 25 -18.94 -19.30 -18.40
CA ASP A 25 -19.22 -20.61 -17.81
C ASP A 25 -17.92 -21.46 -17.71
N GLU A 26 -17.06 -21.46 -18.75
CA GLU A 26 -15.77 -22.16 -18.77
C GLU A 26 -14.74 -21.56 -17.81
N PHE A 27 -14.74 -20.24 -17.60
CA PHE A 27 -13.91 -19.57 -16.57
C PHE A 27 -14.43 -19.80 -15.14
N ALA A 28 -15.74 -19.98 -14.95
CA ALA A 28 -16.34 -20.26 -13.65
C ALA A 28 -16.06 -21.71 -13.17
N ASP A 29 -16.12 -22.69 -14.07
CA ASP A 29 -15.76 -24.09 -13.78
C ASP A 29 -14.23 -24.32 -13.73
N ALA A 30 -13.42 -23.42 -14.32
CA ALA A 30 -11.97 -23.53 -14.31
C ALA A 30 -11.38 -23.33 -12.90
N LYS A 31 -10.93 -24.45 -12.30
CA LYS A 31 -10.33 -24.56 -10.96
C LYS A 31 -8.94 -23.93 -10.80
N TRP A 32 -8.74 -22.69 -11.26
CA TRP A 32 -7.46 -21.96 -11.19
C TRP A 32 -6.87 -21.91 -9.76
N ASN A 33 -7.72 -21.88 -8.73
CA ASN A 33 -7.30 -21.88 -7.32
C ASN A 33 -6.97 -23.27 -6.73
N GLN A 34 -6.94 -24.35 -7.53
CA GLN A 34 -6.59 -25.71 -7.05
C GLN A 34 -5.14 -26.13 -7.34
N SER A 35 -4.29 -25.25 -7.89
CA SER A 35 -2.83 -25.44 -7.78
C SER A 35 -2.42 -25.21 -6.32
N SER A 36 -1.77 -26.19 -5.69
CA SER A 36 -1.39 -26.13 -4.28
C SER A 36 -0.34 -25.05 -4.00
N SER A 37 -0.77 -23.85 -3.60
CA SER A 37 0.12 -22.87 -3.01
C SER A 37 0.68 -23.40 -1.67
N PRO A 38 1.87 -22.95 -1.23
CA PRO A 38 2.35 -23.28 0.11
C PRO A 38 1.33 -22.83 1.16
N LYS A 39 1.09 -23.65 2.19
CA LYS A 39 0.08 -23.35 3.23
C LYS A 39 0.13 -21.90 3.75
N ALA A 40 1.34 -21.39 4.01
CA ALA A 40 1.55 -20.02 4.46
C ALA A 40 0.99 -18.94 3.50
N VAL A 41 0.96 -19.19 2.18
CA VAL A 41 0.35 -18.27 1.19
C VAL A 41 -1.17 -18.32 1.28
N ALA A 42 -1.77 -19.50 1.41
CA ALA A 42 -3.22 -19.66 1.58
C ALA A 42 -3.69 -19.10 2.95
N GLU A 43 -2.93 -19.32 4.02
CA GLU A 43 -3.19 -18.81 5.36
C GLU A 43 -3.02 -17.27 5.42
N PHE A 44 -2.01 -16.71 4.73
CA PHE A 44 -1.85 -15.26 4.56
C PHE A 44 -3.00 -14.65 3.75
N GLN A 45 -3.39 -15.26 2.62
CA GLN A 45 -4.51 -14.81 1.80
C GLN A 45 -5.85 -14.88 2.55
N ALA A 46 -6.07 -15.92 3.36
CA ALA A 46 -7.26 -16.03 4.21
C ALA A 46 -7.30 -14.93 5.28
N SER A 47 -6.19 -14.72 6.00
CA SER A 47 -6.05 -13.64 7.00
C SER A 47 -6.21 -12.24 6.39
N LEU A 48 -5.74 -12.04 5.16
CA LEU A 48 -5.88 -10.77 4.45
C LEU A 48 -7.31 -10.54 3.95
N LEU A 49 -7.97 -11.59 3.43
CA LEU A 49 -9.38 -11.53 3.06
C LEU A 49 -10.27 -11.25 4.27
N GLU A 50 -9.97 -11.84 5.43
CA GLU A 50 -10.65 -11.58 6.69
C GLU A 50 -10.46 -10.11 7.12
N ARG A 51 -9.22 -9.60 7.12
CA ARG A 51 -8.93 -8.18 7.41
C ARG A 51 -9.66 -7.23 6.44
N TYR A 52 -9.74 -7.58 5.16
CA TYR A 52 -10.52 -6.80 4.18
C TYR A 52 -12.03 -6.84 4.46
N GLN A 53 -12.60 -7.99 4.82
CA GLN A 53 -14.01 -8.11 5.22
C GLN A 53 -14.32 -7.31 6.49
N GLN A 54 -13.43 -7.37 7.49
CA GLN A 54 -13.53 -6.55 8.70
C GLN A 54 -13.48 -5.05 8.36
N ALA A 55 -12.56 -4.61 7.49
CA ALA A 55 -12.47 -3.23 7.03
C ALA A 55 -13.71 -2.78 6.23
N LYS A 56 -14.24 -3.63 5.33
CA LYS A 56 -15.50 -3.37 4.61
C LYS A 56 -16.67 -3.19 5.58
N ALA A 57 -16.80 -4.08 6.57
CA ALA A 57 -17.84 -4.00 7.60
C ALA A 57 -17.71 -2.72 8.46
N LEU A 58 -16.48 -2.31 8.81
CA LEU A 58 -16.23 -1.07 9.54
C LEU A 58 -16.58 0.18 8.71
N TYR A 59 -16.26 0.18 7.40
CA TYR A 59 -16.66 1.23 6.48
C TYR A 59 -18.18 1.33 6.31
N LEU A 60 -18.86 0.20 6.06
CA LEU A 60 -20.32 0.15 5.97
C LEU A 60 -20.98 0.64 7.26
N LYS A 61 -20.48 0.20 8.42
CA LYS A 61 -20.95 0.68 9.73
C LYS A 61 -20.77 2.19 9.88
N ARG A 62 -19.60 2.75 9.54
CA ARG A 62 -19.35 4.21 9.59
C ARG A 62 -20.22 5.00 8.60
N ARG A 63 -20.43 4.49 7.38
CA ARG A 63 -21.33 5.10 6.38
C ARG A 63 -22.78 5.08 6.87
N MET A 64 -23.24 3.97 7.46
CA MET A 64 -24.56 3.86 8.08
C MET A 64 -24.70 4.75 9.32
N GLU A 65 -23.70 4.81 10.20
CA GLU A 65 -23.66 5.74 11.35
C GLU A 65 -23.80 7.20 10.89
N LYS A 66 -23.13 7.59 9.80
CA LYS A 66 -23.30 8.93 9.22
C LYS A 66 -24.71 9.15 8.68
N ILE A 67 -25.22 8.25 7.84
CA ILE A 67 -26.58 8.35 7.26
C ILE A 67 -27.63 8.42 8.37
N LEU A 68 -27.47 7.64 9.44
CA LEU A 68 -28.36 7.67 10.61
C LEU A 68 -28.24 8.97 11.41
N VAL A 69 -27.06 9.58 11.54
CA VAL A 69 -26.93 10.91 12.16
C VAL A 69 -27.59 11.99 11.32
N ASP A 70 -27.39 11.95 10.00
CA ASP A 70 -28.02 12.88 9.06
C ASP A 70 -29.57 12.70 9.07
N HIS A 71 -30.07 11.46 9.12
CA HIS A 71 -31.51 11.13 9.21
C HIS A 71 -32.13 11.40 10.59
N VAL A 72 -31.39 11.21 11.70
CA VAL A 72 -31.82 11.67 13.04
C VAL A 72 -32.01 13.19 13.07
N SER A 73 -31.27 13.94 12.26
CA SER A 73 -31.46 15.40 12.13
C SER A 73 -32.70 15.80 11.32
N THR A 74 -33.32 14.88 10.57
CA THR A 74 -34.60 15.07 9.86
C THR A 74 -35.82 14.53 10.64
N PHE A 75 -35.69 14.35 11.96
CA PHE A 75 -36.81 14.01 12.84
C PHE A 75 -37.73 15.20 13.09
N ASP A 76 -39.00 15.09 12.68
CA ASP A 76 -40.03 16.06 13.03
C ASP A 76 -40.74 15.68 14.34
N PRO A 77 -40.66 16.52 15.40
CA PRO A 77 -41.35 16.28 16.66
C PRO A 77 -42.87 16.44 16.62
N GLU A 78 -43.45 17.06 15.58
CA GLU A 78 -44.91 17.18 15.44
C GLU A 78 -45.55 15.91 14.83
N THR A 79 -44.97 15.35 13.76
CA THR A 79 -45.44 14.09 13.15
C THR A 79 -44.86 12.82 13.79
N ASN A 80 -43.76 12.91 14.54
CA ASN A 80 -42.95 11.77 15.05
C ASN A 80 -42.45 10.84 13.93
N GLN A 81 -42.13 11.39 12.76
CA GLN A 81 -41.57 10.68 11.62
C GLN A 81 -40.21 11.27 11.24
N PHE A 82 -39.39 10.49 10.54
CA PHE A 82 -38.13 10.94 9.96
C PHE A 82 -38.29 11.12 8.45
N GLU A 83 -37.90 12.26 7.89
CA GLU A 83 -37.90 12.41 6.42
C GLU A 83 -36.79 11.54 5.81
N VAL A 84 -37.14 10.67 4.86
CA VAL A 84 -36.20 9.80 4.15
C VAL A 84 -35.18 10.65 3.38
N PRO A 85 -33.86 10.53 3.62
CA PRO A 85 -32.88 11.38 2.98
C PRO A 85 -32.75 11.03 1.50
N HIS A 86 -33.11 11.98 0.62
CA HIS A 86 -32.85 11.84 -0.81
C HIS A 86 -31.38 12.14 -1.08
N VAL A 87 -30.58 11.12 -1.43
CA VAL A 87 -29.13 11.24 -1.61
C VAL A 87 -28.83 11.97 -2.94
N PRO A 88 -28.28 13.20 -2.94
CA PRO A 88 -28.15 13.98 -4.17
C PRO A 88 -26.85 13.62 -4.89
N GLY A 89 -26.88 12.63 -5.80
CA GLY A 89 -25.75 12.33 -6.69
C GLY A 89 -25.56 10.88 -7.11
N GLU A 90 -26.59 10.05 -7.08
CA GLU A 90 -26.52 8.67 -7.59
C GLU A 90 -26.32 8.64 -9.12
N SER A 91 -25.50 7.69 -9.58
CA SER A 91 -25.19 7.41 -10.98
C SER A 91 -25.15 5.90 -11.20
N ASP A 92 -25.73 5.42 -12.30
CA ASP A 92 -26.25 4.05 -12.50
C ASP A 92 -25.21 2.90 -12.63
N ASP A 93 -24.07 2.95 -11.90
CA ASP A 93 -22.92 2.04 -12.06
C ASP A 93 -22.57 1.17 -10.82
N ASP A 94 -23.19 1.37 -9.65
CA ASP A 94 -22.79 0.74 -8.35
C ASP A 94 -23.80 -0.28 -7.74
N ASP A 95 -24.89 -0.61 -8.48
CA ASP A 95 -26.11 -1.39 -8.10
C ASP A 95 -25.98 -2.58 -7.11
N ILE A 96 -24.81 -3.22 -7.00
CA ILE A 96 -24.62 -4.45 -6.22
C ILE A 96 -24.24 -4.17 -4.76
N MET A 97 -23.73 -2.98 -4.43
CA MET A 97 -23.29 -2.65 -3.05
C MET A 97 -24.43 -2.13 -2.16
N ASP A 98 -25.44 -1.47 -2.72
CA ASP A 98 -26.40 -0.71 -1.91
C ASP A 98 -27.56 -1.54 -1.36
N ALA A 99 -27.96 -2.66 -1.97
CA ALA A 99 -29.07 -3.50 -1.47
C ALA A 99 -28.84 -4.03 -0.02
N ASP A 100 -27.60 -4.42 0.31
CA ASP A 100 -27.21 -4.81 1.68
C ASP A 100 -27.21 -3.61 2.66
N LEU A 101 -26.91 -2.40 2.14
CA LEU A 101 -26.88 -1.15 2.91
C LEU A 101 -28.30 -0.66 3.20
N GLU A 102 -29.18 -0.66 2.20
CA GLU A 102 -30.60 -0.31 2.32
C GLU A 102 -31.32 -1.21 3.32
N ALA A 103 -31.12 -2.53 3.23
CA ALA A 103 -31.76 -3.49 4.13
C ALA A 103 -31.33 -3.28 5.60
N GLN A 104 -30.04 -3.00 5.84
CA GLN A 104 -29.55 -2.66 7.18
C GLN A 104 -30.05 -1.29 7.65
N HIS A 105 -30.05 -0.28 6.78
CA HIS A 105 -30.55 1.05 7.10
C HIS A 105 -32.03 1.00 7.52
N ALA A 106 -32.90 0.39 6.70
CA ALA A 106 -34.31 0.23 7.00
C ALA A 106 -34.57 -0.51 8.33
N GLN A 107 -33.77 -1.54 8.65
CA GLN A 107 -33.87 -2.24 9.92
C GLN A 107 -33.46 -1.35 11.11
N VAL A 108 -32.43 -0.50 10.97
CA VAL A 108 -32.03 0.40 12.06
C VAL A 108 -33.03 1.56 12.24
N VAL A 109 -33.61 2.10 11.17
CA VAL A 109 -34.66 3.13 11.24
C VAL A 109 -35.89 2.63 11.99
N ALA A 110 -36.41 1.44 11.67
CA ALA A 110 -37.56 0.87 12.38
C ALA A 110 -37.30 0.64 13.90
N ASN A 111 -36.06 0.25 14.26
CA ASN A 111 -35.64 0.14 15.65
C ASN A 111 -35.53 1.51 16.34
N LEU A 112 -35.08 2.54 15.61
CA LEU A 112 -34.95 3.92 16.09
C LEU A 112 -36.34 4.54 16.34
N GLU A 113 -37.29 4.42 15.40
CA GLU A 113 -38.68 4.85 15.55
C GLU A 113 -39.33 4.24 16.80
N THR A 114 -39.21 2.90 16.95
CA THR A 114 -39.72 2.16 18.11
C THR A 114 -39.11 2.68 19.43
N THR A 115 -37.82 3.04 19.39
CA THR A 115 -37.10 3.61 20.54
C THR A 115 -37.57 5.03 20.85
N VAL A 116 -37.75 5.88 19.84
CA VAL A 116 -38.24 7.26 19.99
C VAL A 116 -39.66 7.28 20.54
N GLN A 117 -40.57 6.45 20.03
CA GLN A 117 -41.93 6.30 20.58
C GLN A 117 -41.90 5.88 22.06
N THR A 118 -41.00 4.94 22.42
CA THR A 118 -40.79 4.49 23.81
C THR A 118 -40.24 5.60 24.71
N VAL A 119 -39.33 6.44 24.19
CA VAL A 119 -38.79 7.60 24.92
C VAL A 119 -39.85 8.69 25.08
N HIS A 120 -40.63 9.00 24.03
CA HIS A 120 -41.72 9.96 24.07
C HIS A 120 -42.77 9.58 25.13
N ALA A 121 -43.19 8.31 25.17
CA ALA A 121 -44.12 7.80 26.18
C ALA A 121 -43.57 7.97 27.61
N LYS A 122 -42.28 7.69 27.83
CA LYS A 122 -41.60 7.92 29.12
C LYS A 122 -41.50 9.41 29.47
N LEU A 123 -41.18 10.28 28.51
CA LEU A 123 -41.04 11.72 28.70
C LEU A 123 -42.38 12.37 29.05
N THR A 124 -43.47 11.99 28.38
CA THR A 124 -44.83 12.41 28.72
C THR A 124 -45.23 11.95 30.14
N ASN A 125 -44.87 10.73 30.54
CA ASN A 125 -45.09 10.27 31.92
C ASN A 125 -44.26 11.11 32.94
N MET A 126 -42.98 11.37 32.65
CA MET A 126 -42.14 12.24 33.48
C MET A 126 -42.67 13.68 33.56
N ARG A 127 -43.23 14.23 32.47
CA ARG A 127 -43.86 15.55 32.44
C ARG A 127 -45.07 15.61 33.37
N ASN A 128 -45.91 14.57 33.36
CA ASN A 128 -47.06 14.46 34.25
C ASN A 128 -46.63 14.35 35.73
N MET A 129 -45.61 13.53 36.02
CA MET A 129 -45.03 13.44 37.37
C MET A 129 -44.39 14.76 37.82
N TYR A 130 -43.67 15.45 36.94
CA TYR A 130 -43.05 16.75 37.22
C TYR A 130 -44.10 17.83 37.51
N GLN A 131 -45.22 17.85 36.78
CA GLN A 131 -46.34 18.76 37.06
C GLN A 131 -46.94 18.49 38.46
N ALA A 132 -47.14 17.22 38.82
CA ALA A 132 -47.61 16.84 40.16
C ALA A 132 -46.60 17.18 41.28
N ILE A 133 -45.29 17.09 40.99
CA ILE A 133 -44.24 17.54 41.91
C ILE A 133 -44.21 19.08 42.00
N CYS A 134 -44.47 19.80 40.91
CA CYS A 134 -44.50 21.26 40.93
C CYS A 134 -45.68 21.82 41.72
N SER A 135 -46.89 21.24 41.60
CA SER A 135 -48.00 21.61 42.49
C SER A 135 -47.67 21.30 43.95
N ARG A 136 -47.07 20.13 44.23
CA ARG A 136 -46.61 19.74 45.56
C ARG A 136 -45.51 20.65 46.12
N ARG A 137 -44.63 21.18 45.25
CA ARG A 137 -43.62 22.17 45.61
C ARG A 137 -44.24 23.53 45.89
N GLN A 138 -45.24 23.97 45.13
CA GLN A 138 -45.97 25.22 45.40
C GLN A 138 -46.75 25.16 46.73
N GLU A 139 -47.32 24.00 47.07
CA GLU A 139 -47.87 23.74 48.42
C GLU A 139 -46.82 23.91 49.53
N LEU A 140 -45.58 23.43 49.30
CA LEU A 140 -44.48 23.48 50.27
C LEU A 140 -43.77 24.84 50.34
N GLU A 141 -43.58 25.53 49.23
CA GLU A 141 -42.97 26.87 49.18
C GLU A 141 -43.87 27.93 49.86
N ALA A 142 -45.19 27.73 49.85
CA ALA A 142 -46.10 28.52 50.69
C ALA A 142 -45.76 28.31 52.19
N MET A 143 -45.69 27.04 52.64
CA MET A 143 -45.37 26.71 54.05
C MET A 143 -43.95 27.11 54.48
N VAL A 144 -42.96 27.06 53.59
CA VAL A 144 -41.58 27.50 53.89
C VAL A 144 -41.48 29.02 53.97
N LYS A 145 -42.24 29.74 53.14
CA LYS A 145 -42.29 31.22 53.18
C LYS A 145 -42.98 31.78 54.43
N ASP A 146 -43.80 30.97 55.10
CA ASP A 146 -44.33 31.27 56.44
C ASP A 146 -43.28 31.09 57.55
N LEU A 147 -42.17 30.38 57.28
CA LEU A 147 -41.08 30.10 58.23
C LEU A 147 -39.84 31.00 58.00
N GLU A 148 -39.48 31.30 56.75
CA GLU A 148 -38.30 32.11 56.39
C GLU A 148 -38.44 33.63 56.67
N GLN A 149 -39.32 34.01 57.62
CA GLN A 149 -39.32 35.37 58.19
C GLN A 149 -38.37 35.49 59.40
N GLU A 150 -37.73 34.40 59.83
CA GLU A 150 -36.79 34.35 60.96
C GLU A 150 -35.32 34.18 60.48
N ASP A 151 -34.50 35.21 60.72
CA ASP A 151 -33.01 35.30 60.74
C ASP A 151 -32.14 35.28 59.44
N VAL A 152 -31.22 36.26 59.31
CA VAL A 152 -30.12 36.36 58.31
C VAL A 152 -28.93 37.23 58.81
N SER A 153 -27.64 36.79 58.67
CA SER A 153 -26.41 37.57 58.23
C SER A 153 -25.02 37.04 58.76
N THR A 154 -23.78 37.40 58.32
CA THR A 154 -23.12 37.61 56.98
C THR A 154 -21.56 37.91 57.05
N ASP A 155 -20.75 37.40 56.07
CA ASP A 155 -19.39 37.77 55.52
C ASP A 155 -17.99 37.68 56.27
N VAL A 156 -16.89 38.17 55.62
CA VAL A 156 -15.45 37.68 55.56
C VAL A 156 -14.43 38.81 55.17
N HIS A 157 -13.07 38.70 55.39
CA HIS A 157 -11.96 39.23 54.50
C HIS A 157 -10.45 38.98 54.90
N ASP A 158 -9.48 39.47 54.09
CA ASP A 158 -8.06 39.04 53.82
C ASP A 158 -6.95 40.16 54.08
N ASP A 159 -5.67 40.29 53.63
CA ASP A 159 -4.66 39.67 52.68
C ASP A 159 -3.17 40.19 52.95
N GLU A 160 -2.18 39.99 52.02
CA GLU A 160 -0.80 40.60 51.81
C GLU A 160 0.47 40.11 52.62
N MET A 161 1.78 40.28 52.23
CA MET A 161 2.56 40.24 50.93
C MET A 161 4.15 40.31 51.11
N MET A 162 4.95 40.30 50.00
CA MET A 162 6.32 40.90 49.75
C MET A 162 7.74 40.27 50.12
N GLN A 163 8.69 40.35 49.13
CA GLN A 163 10.17 40.70 49.13
C GLN A 163 11.26 39.88 49.93
N MET A 164 12.63 39.96 49.78
CA MET A 164 13.63 40.74 48.94
C MET A 164 15.03 40.02 48.73
N ASP A 165 16.08 40.71 48.22
CA ASP A 165 17.46 40.26 47.80
C ASP A 165 18.65 40.54 48.78
N ASN A 166 19.87 39.94 48.56
CA ASN A 166 21.22 40.64 48.39
C ASN A 166 22.52 39.75 48.38
N ASP A 167 23.66 40.35 48.01
CA ASP A 167 25.04 39.78 47.78
C ASP A 167 26.10 40.05 48.90
N ASP A 168 27.24 39.31 48.91
CA ASP A 168 28.55 39.70 49.54
C ASP A 168 29.79 38.94 48.92
N ALA A 169 30.97 38.90 49.56
CA ALA A 169 32.27 39.14 48.89
C ALA A 169 33.51 38.27 49.27
N VAL A 170 34.63 38.40 48.51
CA VAL A 170 35.92 37.64 48.65
C VAL A 170 37.18 38.49 48.29
N ASN A 171 38.37 38.08 48.74
CA ASN A 171 39.63 38.85 48.87
C ASN A 171 40.86 38.27 48.10
N ASP A 172 41.99 39.01 48.07
CA ASP A 172 43.16 38.80 47.16
C ASP A 172 44.21 37.74 47.59
N GLU A 173 44.69 36.90 46.65
CA GLU A 173 45.94 36.11 46.72
C GLU A 173 46.58 35.91 45.32
N ASP A 174 46.69 37.00 44.56
CA ASP A 174 46.30 36.96 43.14
C ASP A 174 47.41 37.39 42.14
N ILE A 175 48.55 36.68 42.07
CA ILE A 175 49.60 36.92 41.03
C ILE A 175 50.07 35.63 40.34
N ALA A 176 50.66 34.68 41.07
CA ALA A 176 50.95 33.35 40.50
C ALA A 176 49.65 32.57 40.25
N ALA A 177 48.68 32.71 41.16
CA ALA A 177 47.30 32.35 40.94
C ALA A 177 46.74 33.10 39.72
N GLU A 178 47.00 34.41 39.56
CA GLU A 178 46.54 35.19 38.41
C GLU A 178 47.02 34.65 37.07
N GLN A 179 48.26 34.15 36.95
CA GLN A 179 48.74 33.57 35.69
C GLN A 179 48.03 32.26 35.34
N GLN A 180 47.84 31.35 36.29
CA GLN A 180 47.03 30.14 36.08
C GLN A 180 45.54 30.46 35.86
N LYS A 181 45.03 31.48 36.54
CA LYS A 181 43.69 32.07 36.40
C LYS A 181 43.53 32.73 35.03
N ILE A 182 44.56 33.33 34.44
CA ILE A 182 44.55 33.90 33.09
C ILE A 182 44.51 32.78 32.05
N GLU A 183 45.30 31.70 32.19
CA GLU A 183 45.20 30.54 31.28
C GLU A 183 43.83 29.85 31.40
N ALA A 184 43.36 29.63 32.65
CA ALA A 184 42.03 29.11 32.92
C ALA A 184 40.91 30.05 32.43
N LEU A 185 41.08 31.37 32.49
CA LEU A 185 40.16 32.36 31.92
C LEU A 185 40.23 32.39 30.39
N GLN A 186 41.36 32.12 29.76
CA GLN A 186 41.47 32.00 28.30
C GLN A 186 40.85 30.68 27.79
N GLN A 187 40.96 29.59 28.54
CA GLN A 187 40.23 28.36 28.27
C GLN A 187 38.72 28.56 28.53
N ARG A 188 38.33 29.04 29.72
CA ARG A 188 36.94 29.32 30.08
C ARG A 188 36.31 30.39 29.17
N LYS A 189 37.08 31.33 28.61
CA LYS A 189 36.62 32.25 27.56
C LYS A 189 36.32 31.50 26.27
N ARG A 190 37.16 30.56 25.82
CA ARG A 190 36.85 29.71 24.64
C ARG A 190 35.61 28.85 24.90
N GLU A 191 35.53 28.19 26.05
CA GLU A 191 34.36 27.38 26.43
C GLU A 191 33.08 28.22 26.55
N LEU A 192 33.15 29.42 27.14
CA LEU A 192 32.02 30.36 27.22
C LEU A 192 31.68 30.96 25.85
N GLN A 193 32.64 31.15 24.96
CA GLN A 193 32.41 31.67 23.61
C GLN A 193 31.76 30.60 22.73
N GLU A 194 32.26 29.35 22.76
CA GLU A 194 31.56 28.20 22.17
C GLU A 194 30.17 28.01 22.77
N ARG A 195 30.00 28.20 24.09
CA ARG A 195 28.68 28.09 24.74
C ARG A 195 27.76 29.25 24.39
N LEU A 196 28.29 30.46 24.16
CA LEU A 196 27.55 31.61 23.65
C LEU A 196 27.14 31.39 22.19
N ASP A 197 28.01 30.85 21.34
CA ASP A 197 27.69 30.54 19.95
C ASP A 197 26.69 29.39 19.85
N ARG A 198 26.80 28.34 20.70
CA ARG A 198 25.76 27.31 20.85
C ARG A 198 24.43 27.89 21.32
N LEU A 199 24.42 28.71 22.39
CA LEU A 199 23.21 29.37 22.90
C LEU A 199 22.63 30.38 21.90
N ARG A 200 23.46 30.99 21.05
CA ARG A 200 23.05 31.88 19.96
C ARG A 200 22.35 31.09 18.87
N ASN A 201 22.93 29.96 18.45
CA ASN A 201 22.30 29.07 17.47
C ASN A 201 21.00 28.48 18.03
N GLU A 202 20.97 27.98 19.27
CA GLU A 202 19.74 27.55 19.95
C GLU A 202 18.71 28.67 20.02
N LYS A 203 19.11 29.90 20.36
CA LYS A 203 18.23 31.07 20.38
C LYS A 203 17.70 31.40 18.98
N GLU A 204 18.51 31.28 17.95
CA GLU A 204 18.12 31.55 16.56
C GLU A 204 17.16 30.48 16.03
N GLU A 205 17.42 29.19 16.30
CA GLU A 205 16.47 28.11 16.02
C GLU A 205 15.17 28.23 16.83
N ARG A 206 15.24 28.68 18.09
CA ARG A 206 14.04 28.94 18.91
C ARG A 206 13.28 30.15 18.39
N LEU A 207 13.96 31.21 17.95
CA LEU A 207 13.32 32.37 17.31
C LEU A 207 12.71 32.00 15.97
N LYS A 208 13.36 31.15 15.16
CA LYS A 208 12.81 30.62 13.92
C LYS A 208 11.54 29.81 14.19
N ARG A 209 11.58 28.84 15.11
CA ARG A 209 10.41 28.08 15.57
C ARG A 209 9.30 28.98 16.11
N ILE A 210 9.63 29.99 16.90
CA ILE A 210 8.66 31.00 17.40
C ILE A 210 8.09 31.83 16.24
N SER A 211 8.83 32.11 15.17
CA SER A 211 8.31 32.81 13.99
C SER A 211 7.38 31.92 13.15
N GLU A 212 7.72 30.65 13.01
CA GLU A 212 6.91 29.62 12.33
C GLU A 212 5.58 29.43 13.10
N HIS A 213 5.66 29.18 14.42
CA HIS A 213 4.49 29.09 15.30
C HIS A 213 3.69 30.41 15.38
N ARG A 214 4.31 31.59 15.24
CA ARG A 214 3.58 32.87 15.15
C ARG A 214 2.83 33.00 13.82
N GLY A 215 3.37 32.45 12.72
CA GLY A 215 2.65 32.35 11.45
C GLY A 215 1.42 31.45 11.58
N GLU A 216 1.60 30.26 12.17
CA GLU A 216 0.51 29.32 12.47
C GLU A 216 -0.55 29.93 13.41
N VAL A 217 -0.15 30.57 14.50
CA VAL A 217 -1.07 31.24 15.44
C VAL A 217 -1.75 32.45 14.78
N ALA A 218 -1.10 33.19 13.89
CA ALA A 218 -1.75 34.27 13.14
C ALA A 218 -2.82 33.74 12.18
N LEU A 219 -2.53 32.63 11.47
CA LEU A 219 -3.51 31.94 10.64
C LEU A 219 -4.67 31.40 11.48
N LEU A 220 -4.40 30.74 12.61
CA LEU A 220 -5.42 30.24 13.53
C LEU A 220 -6.26 31.36 14.15
N MET A 221 -5.68 32.52 14.46
CA MET A 221 -6.43 33.70 14.92
C MET A 221 -7.28 34.31 13.79
N GLN A 222 -6.80 34.33 12.56
CA GLN A 222 -7.57 34.79 11.40
C GLN A 222 -8.74 33.83 11.11
N GLU A 223 -8.51 32.51 11.20
CA GLU A 223 -9.50 31.44 11.12
C GLU A 223 -10.55 31.58 12.24
N GLN A 224 -10.12 31.77 13.48
CA GLN A 224 -10.99 31.97 14.65
C GLN A 224 -11.79 33.27 14.56
N HIS A 225 -11.20 34.36 14.06
CA HIS A 225 -11.92 35.61 13.85
C HIS A 225 -12.98 35.48 12.75
N ARG A 226 -12.67 34.77 11.66
CA ARG A 226 -13.66 34.39 10.62
C ARG A 226 -14.78 33.52 11.21
N MET A 227 -14.48 32.52 12.04
CA MET A 227 -15.49 31.67 12.67
C MET A 227 -16.37 32.43 13.67
N ASN A 228 -15.81 33.37 14.44
CA ASN A 228 -16.59 34.24 15.34
C ASN A 228 -17.54 35.18 14.57
N LEU A 229 -17.17 35.60 13.35
CA LEU A 229 -18.04 36.36 12.44
C LEU A 229 -19.12 35.49 11.78
N GLU A 230 -18.88 34.17 11.65
CA GLU A 230 -19.83 33.18 11.11
C GLU A 230 -20.71 32.50 12.17
N GLY A 231 -20.48 32.76 13.48
CA GLY A 231 -21.36 32.35 14.58
C GLY A 231 -21.37 30.86 14.94
N LYS A 232 -20.37 30.07 14.52
CA LYS A 232 -20.32 28.60 14.71
C LYS A 232 -19.82 28.20 16.11
N ASP A 233 -20.41 27.16 16.72
CA ASP A 233 -20.04 26.70 18.07
C ASP A 233 -18.62 26.09 18.05
N PRO A 234 -17.68 26.53 18.92
CA PRO A 234 -16.36 25.91 19.09
C PRO A 234 -16.35 24.39 19.30
N LYS A 235 -17.46 23.76 19.70
CA LYS A 235 -17.62 22.30 19.74
C LYS A 235 -17.66 21.66 18.35
N GLU A 236 -18.32 22.29 17.38
CA GLU A 236 -18.37 21.80 15.99
C GLU A 236 -16.96 21.77 15.40
N PHE A 237 -16.15 22.79 15.69
CA PHE A 237 -14.76 22.85 15.25
C PHE A 237 -13.90 21.74 15.86
N ARG A 238 -14.10 21.40 17.15
CA ARG A 238 -13.43 20.24 17.77
C ARG A 238 -13.86 18.92 17.14
N LYS A 239 -15.16 18.75 16.87
CA LYS A 239 -15.69 17.58 16.15
C LYS A 239 -15.08 17.49 14.74
N LYS A 240 -14.97 18.61 14.02
CA LYS A 240 -14.36 18.69 12.68
C LYS A 240 -12.85 18.35 12.70
N ILE A 241 -12.10 18.80 13.71
CA ILE A 241 -10.70 18.41 13.90
C ILE A 241 -10.58 16.91 14.18
N GLN A 242 -11.46 16.36 15.02
CA GLN A 242 -11.50 14.92 15.27
C GLN A 242 -11.83 14.13 13.99
N GLU A 243 -12.87 14.53 13.24
CA GLU A 243 -13.21 13.97 11.93
C GLU A 243 -12.02 13.99 10.95
N LEU A 244 -11.28 15.11 10.89
CA LEU A 244 -10.09 15.23 10.04
C LEU A 244 -8.91 14.36 10.50
N ASN A 245 -8.71 14.18 11.81
CA ASN A 245 -7.71 13.27 12.35
C ASN A 245 -8.08 11.80 12.09
N GLU A 246 -9.34 11.41 12.31
CA GLU A 246 -9.84 10.06 12.01
C GLU A 246 -9.80 9.75 10.51
N MET A 247 -10.08 10.74 9.65
CA MET A 247 -9.87 10.63 8.20
C MET A 247 -8.39 10.48 7.85
N LYS A 248 -7.49 11.22 8.50
CA LYS A 248 -6.04 11.11 8.27
C LYS A 248 -5.53 9.72 8.66
N GLU A 249 -5.87 9.24 9.86
CA GLU A 249 -5.52 7.90 10.33
C GLU A 249 -6.08 6.81 9.40
N PHE A 250 -7.30 6.98 8.89
CA PHE A 250 -7.87 6.10 7.87
C PHE A 250 -7.07 6.13 6.56
N TYR A 251 -6.68 7.29 6.04
CA TYR A 251 -5.89 7.38 4.81
C TYR A 251 -4.44 6.92 4.96
N ASP A 252 -3.82 7.12 6.13
CA ASP A 252 -2.47 6.61 6.41
C ASP A 252 -2.51 5.07 6.59
N SER A 253 -3.53 4.51 7.25
CA SER A 253 -3.75 3.06 7.34
C SER A 253 -4.11 2.43 5.99
N LEU A 254 -4.95 3.10 5.18
CA LEU A 254 -5.28 2.65 3.82
C LEU A 254 -4.08 2.79 2.88
N ARG A 255 -3.19 3.77 3.08
CA ARG A 255 -1.86 3.78 2.42
C ARG A 255 -1.07 2.56 2.85
N GLU A 256 -0.88 2.31 4.15
CA GLU A 256 -0.10 1.18 4.65
C GLU A 256 -0.59 -0.18 4.07
N VAL A 257 -1.90 -0.42 4.06
CA VAL A 257 -2.50 -1.62 3.44
C VAL A 257 -2.30 -1.68 1.92
N LEU A 258 -2.29 -0.54 1.21
CA LEU A 258 -1.98 -0.50 -0.22
C LEU A 258 -0.47 -0.64 -0.52
N GLU A 259 0.39 -0.20 0.39
CA GLU A 259 1.84 -0.41 0.30
C GLU A 259 2.20 -1.88 0.57
N GLU A 260 1.55 -2.53 1.55
CA GLU A 260 1.59 -4.00 1.75
C GLU A 260 1.10 -4.76 0.51
N LEU A 261 -0.11 -4.44 0.02
CA LEU A 261 -0.74 -5.15 -1.11
C LEU A 261 -0.01 -4.96 -2.43
N GLY A 262 0.49 -3.75 -2.71
CA GLY A 262 1.31 -3.48 -3.89
C GLY A 262 2.74 -4.03 -3.76
N GLY A 263 3.20 -4.25 -2.53
CA GLY A 263 4.61 -4.47 -2.22
C GLY A 263 5.47 -3.25 -2.58
N ILE A 264 4.94 -2.03 -2.44
CA ILE A 264 5.56 -0.77 -2.88
C ILE A 264 5.50 0.22 -1.72
N LYS A 265 6.66 0.60 -1.17
CA LYS A 265 6.78 1.53 -0.04
C LYS A 265 7.59 2.76 -0.44
N ILE A 266 7.08 3.96 -0.15
CA ILE A 266 7.84 5.20 -0.38
C ILE A 266 8.78 5.43 0.81
N GLU A 267 10.09 5.32 0.59
CA GLU A 267 11.07 5.51 1.66
C GLU A 267 11.41 6.99 1.89
N GLN A 268 11.59 7.75 0.81
CA GLN A 268 12.02 9.12 0.88
C GLN A 268 11.63 9.92 -0.35
N VAL A 269 11.22 11.18 -0.13
CA VAL A 269 11.21 12.22 -1.16
C VAL A 269 12.30 13.23 -0.82
N LYS A 270 13.11 13.62 -1.80
CA LYS A 270 14.08 14.72 -1.71
C LYS A 270 13.79 15.72 -2.82
N GLU A 271 13.76 17.00 -2.50
CA GLU A 271 13.86 18.07 -3.49
C GLU A 271 15.30 18.57 -3.53
N ASP A 272 15.90 18.63 -4.71
CA ASP A 272 17.16 19.32 -4.94
C ASP A 272 16.88 20.79 -5.26
N ASN A 273 17.28 21.67 -4.35
CA ASN A 273 17.08 23.12 -4.47
C ASN A 273 17.86 23.75 -5.63
N GLU A 274 18.93 23.12 -6.12
CA GLU A 274 19.75 23.67 -7.22
C GLU A 274 19.14 23.35 -8.58
N THR A 275 18.74 22.10 -8.82
CA THR A 275 18.13 21.67 -10.10
C THR A 275 16.61 21.83 -10.16
N ARG A 276 15.93 21.93 -9.00
CA ARG A 276 14.47 21.73 -8.85
C ARG A 276 13.99 20.35 -9.31
N HIS A 277 14.85 19.35 -9.22
CA HIS A 277 14.47 17.95 -9.44
C HIS A 277 13.99 17.35 -8.11
N LEU A 278 12.97 16.49 -8.21
CA LEU A 278 12.39 15.75 -7.10
C LEU A 278 12.74 14.27 -7.27
N PHE A 279 13.47 13.74 -6.28
CA PHE A 279 13.93 12.36 -6.23
C PHE A 279 13.02 11.56 -5.29
N LEU A 280 12.40 10.51 -5.82
CA LEU A 280 11.52 9.60 -5.12
C LEU A 280 12.23 8.25 -4.95
N SER A 281 12.57 7.89 -3.70
CA SER A 281 13.12 6.58 -3.34
C SER A 281 11.98 5.62 -2.99
N VAL A 282 11.83 4.55 -3.78
CA VAL A 282 10.79 3.53 -3.67
C VAL A 282 11.43 2.19 -3.33
N LEU A 283 10.91 1.51 -2.31
CA LEU A 283 11.25 0.13 -1.96
C LEU A 283 10.17 -0.81 -2.51
N ILE A 284 10.57 -1.81 -3.29
CA ILE A 284 9.71 -2.77 -3.97
C ILE A 284 10.01 -4.18 -3.43
N TYR A 285 8.95 -4.88 -3.02
CA TYR A 285 8.96 -6.20 -2.35
C TYR A 285 9.99 -6.30 -1.23
N GLU A 286 10.08 -5.24 -0.41
CA GLU A 286 10.99 -5.06 0.74
C GLU A 286 12.51 -5.20 0.44
N LYS A 287 12.89 -5.48 -0.81
CA LYS A 287 14.24 -5.86 -1.21
C LYS A 287 14.86 -4.93 -2.26
N TYR A 288 14.08 -4.46 -3.23
CA TYR A 288 14.61 -3.74 -4.39
C TYR A 288 14.33 -2.24 -4.29
N LYS A 289 15.37 -1.42 -4.26
CA LYS A 289 15.26 0.04 -4.18
C LYS A 289 15.39 0.66 -5.56
N VAL A 290 14.46 1.53 -5.91
CA VAL A 290 14.43 2.32 -7.15
C VAL A 290 14.45 3.81 -6.78
N GLU A 291 15.32 4.59 -7.40
CA GLU A 291 15.28 6.05 -7.33
C GLU A 291 14.72 6.59 -8.65
N ILE A 292 13.62 7.36 -8.56
CA ILE A 292 12.94 7.99 -9.69
C ILE A 292 13.16 9.50 -9.60
N GLU A 293 13.72 10.09 -10.66
CA GLU A 293 14.05 11.51 -10.77
C GLU A 293 12.99 12.21 -11.63
N MET A 294 12.45 13.33 -11.16
CA MET A 294 11.39 14.09 -11.82
C MET A 294 11.70 15.60 -11.86
N GLU A 295 11.32 16.28 -12.95
CA GLU A 295 11.37 17.75 -13.07
C GLU A 295 9.97 18.36 -12.88
N VAL A 296 9.91 19.59 -12.36
CA VAL A 296 8.65 20.34 -12.23
C VAL A 296 8.18 20.88 -13.59
N TYR A 297 7.21 20.20 -14.19
CA TYR A 297 6.61 20.55 -15.47
C TYR A 297 5.33 21.37 -15.31
N ARG A 298 5.27 22.55 -15.95
CA ARG A 298 4.09 23.44 -16.00
C ARG A 298 3.47 23.77 -14.62
N LYS A 299 4.29 23.97 -13.59
CA LYS A 299 3.91 24.31 -12.18
C LYS A 299 3.11 23.27 -11.39
N THR A 300 2.34 22.38 -12.03
CA THR A 300 1.42 21.45 -11.34
C THR A 300 1.68 19.97 -11.63
N PHE A 301 2.63 19.65 -12.50
CA PHE A 301 2.95 18.27 -12.87
C PHE A 301 4.43 17.97 -12.59
N LEU A 302 4.72 16.71 -12.27
CA LEU A 302 6.07 16.18 -12.21
C LEU A 302 6.29 15.31 -13.45
N LYS A 303 7.38 15.52 -14.18
CA LYS A 303 7.72 14.78 -15.41
C LYS A 303 8.95 13.91 -15.17
N LEU A 304 8.89 12.65 -15.60
CA LEU A 304 9.99 11.70 -15.48
C LEU A 304 11.25 12.20 -16.21
N VAL A 305 12.33 12.38 -15.47
CA VAL A 305 13.68 12.65 -15.96
C VAL A 305 14.50 11.36 -16.01
N ASN A 306 14.44 10.53 -14.97
CA ASN A 306 15.26 9.32 -14.88
C ASN A 306 14.65 8.28 -13.93
N ALA A 307 15.10 7.04 -14.01
CA ALA A 307 14.86 6.00 -13.01
C ALA A 307 16.03 5.02 -12.98
N LYS A 308 16.46 4.56 -11.81
CA LYS A 308 17.56 3.59 -11.66
C LYS A 308 17.37 2.67 -10.46
N TRP A 309 17.94 1.48 -10.53
CA TRP A 309 18.12 0.60 -9.37
C TRP A 309 19.19 1.20 -8.43
N VAL A 310 18.85 1.31 -7.13
CA VAL A 310 19.77 1.70 -6.04
C VAL A 310 20.26 0.45 -5.29
N SER A 311 19.40 -0.55 -5.14
CA SER A 311 19.79 -1.89 -4.69
C SER A 311 20.48 -2.66 -5.80
N SER A 312 21.24 -3.72 -5.44
CA SER A 312 21.67 -4.72 -6.41
C SER A 312 20.47 -5.27 -7.22
N PRO A 313 20.48 -5.20 -8.57
CA PRO A 313 19.38 -5.65 -9.40
C PRO A 313 19.37 -7.19 -9.58
N VAL A 314 19.86 -7.94 -8.59
CA VAL A 314 20.04 -9.40 -8.67
C VAL A 314 18.90 -10.14 -7.96
N VAL A 315 18.23 -10.98 -8.72
CA VAL A 315 17.21 -11.92 -8.26
C VAL A 315 17.87 -13.29 -8.08
N SER A 316 17.76 -13.86 -6.89
CA SER A 316 18.30 -15.18 -6.55
C SER A 316 17.16 -16.12 -6.18
N SER A 317 17.30 -17.40 -6.51
CA SER A 317 16.42 -18.45 -6.01
C SER A 317 16.53 -18.49 -4.49
N ARG A 318 15.41 -18.68 -3.80
CA ARG A 318 15.43 -18.93 -2.35
C ARG A 318 16.35 -20.12 -2.05
N ASP A 319 17.14 -20.04 -0.99
CA ASP A 319 17.98 -21.15 -0.57
C ASP A 319 17.10 -22.33 -0.18
N ILE A 320 17.11 -23.40 -0.99
CA ILE A 320 16.41 -24.64 -0.68
C ILE A 320 17.38 -25.52 0.09
N GLU A 321 17.36 -25.36 1.41
CA GLU A 321 18.26 -26.00 2.36
C GLU A 321 18.42 -27.52 2.10
N GLY A 322 19.68 -27.99 2.03
CA GLY A 322 20.02 -29.42 2.11
C GLY A 322 20.88 -30.00 0.96
N ASP A 323 20.92 -29.39 -0.22
CA ASP A 323 21.40 -30.08 -1.45
C ASP A 323 22.79 -29.64 -1.94
N GLY A 324 23.44 -28.67 -1.29
CA GLY A 324 24.79 -28.17 -1.65
C GLY A 324 24.89 -27.44 -3.01
N VAL A 325 23.79 -27.33 -3.76
CA VAL A 325 23.71 -26.61 -5.03
C VAL A 325 23.69 -25.10 -4.77
N GLU A 326 24.68 -24.37 -5.28
CA GLU A 326 24.75 -22.90 -5.19
C GLU A 326 23.45 -22.23 -5.69
N PRO A 327 22.89 -21.25 -4.97
CA PRO A 327 21.64 -20.60 -5.36
C PRO A 327 21.76 -19.96 -6.75
N PHE A 328 20.78 -20.25 -7.61
CA PHE A 328 20.77 -19.71 -8.96
C PHE A 328 20.38 -18.22 -8.93
N SER A 329 21.05 -17.37 -9.70
CA SER A 329 20.76 -15.93 -9.72
C SER A 329 20.91 -15.32 -11.11
N MET A 330 20.14 -14.25 -11.34
CA MET A 330 20.11 -13.47 -12.59
C MET A 330 20.05 -11.98 -12.28
N SER A 331 20.63 -11.16 -13.15
CA SER A 331 20.53 -9.69 -13.07
C SER A 331 19.36 -9.18 -13.92
N MET A 332 18.62 -8.22 -13.38
CA MET A 332 17.60 -7.46 -14.10
C MET A 332 18.27 -6.40 -14.98
N ASN A 333 17.62 -6.08 -16.10
CA ASN A 333 18.05 -5.01 -17.00
C ASN A 333 17.98 -3.62 -16.31
N SER A 334 18.70 -2.64 -16.88
CA SER A 334 18.53 -1.24 -16.50
C SER A 334 17.09 -0.76 -16.71
N LEU A 335 16.75 0.43 -16.20
CA LEU A 335 15.45 1.06 -16.39
C LEU A 335 15.45 2.10 -17.52
N ASP A 336 16.59 2.32 -18.19
CA ASP A 336 16.74 3.29 -19.29
C ASP A 336 15.75 3.05 -20.44
N ASP A 337 15.40 1.79 -20.71
CA ASP A 337 14.42 1.38 -21.72
C ASP A 337 13.01 1.84 -21.34
N LEU A 338 12.60 1.59 -20.09
CA LEU A 338 11.33 2.03 -19.53
C LEU A 338 11.25 3.56 -19.44
N VAL A 339 12.35 4.24 -19.10
CA VAL A 339 12.44 5.71 -19.07
C VAL A 339 12.30 6.32 -20.47
N GLN A 340 12.93 5.73 -21.50
CA GLN A 340 12.78 6.18 -22.88
C GLN A 340 11.35 5.94 -23.39
N LEU A 341 10.76 4.77 -23.10
CA LEU A 341 9.40 4.44 -23.48
C LEU A 341 8.37 5.36 -22.80
N ALA A 342 8.51 5.59 -21.50
CA ALA A 342 7.66 6.52 -20.74
C ALA A 342 7.70 7.94 -21.32
N LYS A 343 8.91 8.47 -21.59
CA LYS A 343 9.10 9.82 -22.17
C LYS A 343 8.55 9.98 -23.60
N THR A 344 8.37 8.89 -24.35
CA THR A 344 7.94 8.93 -25.76
C THR A 344 6.48 8.57 -25.96
N THR A 345 5.89 7.74 -25.08
CA THR A 345 4.50 7.25 -25.21
C THR A 345 3.56 7.74 -24.13
N MET A 346 4.07 8.27 -23.02
CA MET A 346 3.25 8.70 -21.87
C MET A 346 3.50 10.15 -21.49
N GLY A 347 2.54 10.74 -20.78
CA GLY A 347 2.64 12.06 -20.18
C GLY A 347 2.46 12.02 -18.67
N PRO A 348 2.91 13.06 -17.94
CA PRO A 348 2.63 13.21 -16.52
C PRO A 348 1.13 13.09 -16.19
N PRO A 349 0.71 12.38 -15.12
CA PRO A 349 1.51 11.62 -14.14
C PRO A 349 1.58 10.10 -14.44
N HIS A 350 1.32 9.68 -15.68
CA HIS A 350 1.24 8.26 -16.07
C HIS A 350 2.61 7.63 -16.25
N ASP A 351 3.61 8.43 -16.62
CA ASP A 351 5.03 8.07 -16.72
C ASP A 351 5.57 7.43 -15.43
N VAL A 352 5.42 8.08 -14.27
CA VAL A 352 5.89 7.54 -12.97
C VAL A 352 5.14 6.26 -12.59
N ARG A 353 3.82 6.23 -12.82
CA ARG A 353 2.98 5.05 -12.54
C ARG A 353 3.37 3.85 -13.41
N PHE A 354 3.78 4.09 -14.65
CA PHE A 354 4.27 3.06 -15.57
C PHE A 354 5.62 2.50 -15.10
N ILE A 355 6.61 3.36 -14.78
CA ILE A 355 7.91 2.90 -14.26
C ILE A 355 7.73 1.98 -13.05
N ILE A 356 6.91 2.36 -12.06
CA ILE A 356 6.70 1.56 -10.85
C ILE A 356 6.05 0.21 -11.20
N ARG A 357 5.02 0.20 -12.06
CA ARG A 357 4.33 -1.03 -12.48
C ARG A 357 5.26 -2.00 -13.22
N GLU A 358 6.04 -1.51 -14.18
CA GLU A 358 6.97 -2.34 -14.93
C GLU A 358 8.19 -2.78 -14.11
N CYS A 359 8.62 -1.99 -13.11
CA CYS A 359 9.60 -2.47 -12.12
C CYS A 359 9.06 -3.68 -11.36
N CYS A 360 7.82 -3.61 -10.85
CA CYS A 360 7.17 -4.73 -10.17
C CYS A 360 7.03 -5.96 -11.09
N ALA A 361 6.55 -5.77 -12.32
CA ALA A 361 6.42 -6.85 -13.30
C ALA A 361 7.77 -7.49 -13.66
N ARG A 362 8.81 -6.68 -13.96
CA ARG A 362 10.16 -7.16 -14.27
C ARG A 362 10.78 -7.92 -13.09
N ILE A 363 10.52 -7.54 -11.84
CA ILE A 363 10.91 -8.32 -10.65
C ILE A 363 10.15 -9.65 -10.59
N GLN A 364 8.82 -9.65 -10.68
CA GLN A 364 8.00 -10.86 -10.57
C GLN A 364 8.33 -11.90 -11.65
N ILE A 365 8.50 -11.46 -12.89
CA ILE A 365 8.83 -12.37 -14.01
C ILE A 365 10.25 -12.92 -13.84
N MET A 366 11.21 -12.09 -13.41
CA MET A 366 12.56 -12.56 -13.12
C MET A 366 12.59 -13.54 -11.92
N GLN A 367 11.77 -13.32 -10.88
CA GLN A 367 11.60 -14.28 -9.78
C GLN A 367 11.06 -15.63 -10.30
N SER A 368 9.95 -15.64 -11.04
CA SER A 368 9.38 -16.90 -11.55
C SER A 368 10.33 -17.63 -12.52
N ARG A 369 11.12 -16.88 -13.29
CA ARG A 369 12.17 -17.43 -14.17
C ARG A 369 13.33 -18.06 -13.39
N VAL A 370 13.81 -17.38 -12.36
CA VAL A 370 14.89 -17.87 -11.49
C VAL A 370 14.44 -19.12 -10.72
N GLU A 371 13.18 -19.17 -10.28
CA GLU A 371 12.58 -20.36 -9.65
C GLU A 371 12.42 -21.52 -10.66
N ASP A 372 11.93 -21.26 -11.88
CA ASP A 372 11.79 -22.28 -12.93
C ASP A 372 13.15 -22.86 -13.37
N LEU A 373 14.18 -22.01 -13.50
CA LEU A 373 15.53 -22.45 -13.83
C LEU A 373 16.21 -23.21 -12.68
N ALA A 374 15.88 -22.90 -11.42
CA ALA A 374 16.31 -23.71 -10.27
C ALA A 374 15.63 -25.09 -10.25
N ILE A 375 14.35 -25.19 -10.63
CA ILE A 375 13.65 -26.47 -10.83
C ILE A 375 14.28 -27.24 -12.00
N LEU A 376 14.61 -26.55 -13.10
CA LEU A 376 15.19 -27.18 -14.29
C LEU A 376 16.61 -27.71 -14.04
N ARG A 377 17.45 -26.98 -13.30
CA ARG A 377 18.81 -27.39 -12.89
C ARG A 377 18.82 -28.68 -12.04
N ARG A 378 17.70 -29.01 -11.38
CA ARG A 378 17.50 -30.29 -10.65
C ARG A 378 17.09 -31.46 -11.54
N ARG A 379 16.46 -31.19 -12.69
CA ARG A 379 16.00 -32.21 -13.65
C ARG A 379 17.05 -32.52 -14.72
N VAL A 380 17.74 -31.51 -15.24
CA VAL A 380 18.67 -31.63 -16.38
C VAL A 380 19.91 -30.75 -16.17
N LEU A 381 21.03 -31.15 -16.78
CA LEU A 381 22.29 -30.41 -16.68
C LEU A 381 22.16 -29.06 -17.39
N THR A 382 21.96 -28.00 -16.59
CA THR A 382 21.60 -26.66 -17.07
C THR A 382 22.77 -25.70 -16.88
N LYS A 383 23.16 -25.00 -17.95
CA LYS A 383 24.15 -23.92 -17.92
C LYS A 383 23.58 -22.66 -18.56
N VAL A 384 23.55 -21.57 -17.80
CA VAL A 384 23.17 -20.24 -18.32
C VAL A 384 24.40 -19.57 -18.95
N ILE A 385 24.16 -18.83 -20.03
CA ILE A 385 25.15 -18.15 -20.85
C ILE A 385 24.68 -16.69 -20.98
N GLY A 386 25.42 -15.75 -20.39
CA GLY A 386 24.97 -14.37 -20.26
C GLY A 386 23.73 -14.26 -19.35
N ASN A 387 22.82 -13.35 -19.69
CA ASN A 387 21.53 -13.17 -19.02
C ASN A 387 20.35 -13.75 -19.82
N ASP A 388 20.53 -13.99 -21.13
CA ASP A 388 19.44 -14.31 -22.07
C ASP A 388 19.48 -15.74 -22.61
N GLN A 389 20.57 -16.50 -22.48
CA GLN A 389 20.64 -17.86 -23.04
C GLN A 389 20.79 -18.96 -21.99
N VAL A 390 20.14 -20.10 -22.23
CA VAL A 390 20.23 -21.31 -21.38
C VAL A 390 20.50 -22.53 -22.25
N ALA A 391 21.58 -23.25 -21.95
CA ALA A 391 21.88 -24.55 -22.53
C ALA A 391 21.48 -25.67 -21.54
N CYS A 392 20.58 -26.55 -21.97
CA CYS A 392 20.10 -27.69 -21.19
C CYS A 392 20.54 -28.98 -21.88
N SER A 393 21.43 -29.77 -21.24
CA SER A 393 21.79 -31.09 -21.71
C SER A 393 20.87 -32.14 -21.11
N LEU A 394 20.16 -32.87 -21.96
CA LEU A 394 19.31 -33.99 -21.62
C LEU A 394 20.11 -35.31 -21.57
N ASN A 395 19.56 -36.35 -20.94
CA ASN A 395 20.23 -37.66 -20.82
C ASN A 395 20.24 -38.43 -22.15
N GLU A 396 19.31 -38.09 -23.03
CA GLU A 396 19.05 -38.70 -24.34
C GLU A 396 20.08 -38.27 -25.41
N GLY A 397 21.16 -37.59 -25.00
CA GLY A 397 22.21 -37.10 -25.89
C GLY A 397 21.81 -35.85 -26.69
N ILE A 398 20.87 -35.05 -26.19
CA ILE A 398 20.42 -33.80 -26.82
C ILE A 398 20.80 -32.61 -25.95
N VAL A 399 21.33 -31.56 -26.57
CA VAL A 399 21.49 -30.23 -25.96
C VAL A 399 20.46 -29.28 -26.58
N ILE A 400 19.64 -28.68 -25.73
CA ILE A 400 18.66 -27.65 -26.08
C ILE A 400 19.26 -26.28 -25.75
N VAL A 401 19.17 -25.33 -26.67
CA VAL A 401 19.54 -23.92 -26.44
C VAL A 401 18.26 -23.09 -26.48
N LEU A 402 17.96 -22.42 -25.37
CA LEU A 402 16.81 -21.55 -25.19
C LEU A 402 17.27 -20.08 -25.09
N ARG A 403 16.58 -19.15 -25.75
CA ARG A 403 16.68 -17.72 -25.44
C ARG A 403 15.48 -17.26 -24.61
N LEU A 404 15.79 -16.61 -23.49
CA LEU A 404 14.89 -15.99 -22.53
C LEU A 404 14.62 -14.54 -22.98
N TYR A 405 13.38 -14.23 -23.34
CA TYR A 405 12.93 -12.84 -23.52
C TYR A 405 12.20 -12.37 -22.25
N ASP A 406 11.92 -11.08 -22.09
CA ASP A 406 11.32 -10.56 -20.85
C ASP A 406 9.99 -11.25 -20.50
N GLN A 407 9.15 -11.66 -21.46
CA GLN A 407 7.86 -12.32 -21.20
C GLN A 407 7.76 -13.81 -21.59
N TRP A 408 8.65 -14.33 -22.43
CA TRP A 408 8.50 -15.66 -23.07
C TRP A 408 9.86 -16.31 -23.38
N VAL A 409 9.85 -17.61 -23.72
CA VAL A 409 11.06 -18.37 -24.07
C VAL A 409 10.99 -18.89 -25.49
N ARG A 410 12.08 -18.70 -26.25
CA ARG A 410 12.24 -19.27 -27.59
C ARG A 410 13.20 -20.44 -27.56
N LEU A 411 12.86 -21.50 -28.29
CA LEU A 411 13.81 -22.51 -28.71
C LEU A 411 14.73 -21.92 -29.80
N GLU A 412 16.01 -21.70 -29.49
CA GLU A 412 16.99 -21.16 -30.45
C GLU A 412 17.72 -22.27 -31.21
N GLN A 413 18.03 -23.39 -30.55
CA GLN A 413 18.64 -24.55 -31.20
C GLN A 413 18.31 -25.86 -30.47
N ILE A 414 18.28 -26.96 -31.23
CA ILE A 414 18.41 -28.32 -30.70
C ILE A 414 19.65 -28.92 -31.36
N VAL A 415 20.56 -29.49 -30.58
CA VAL A 415 21.78 -30.15 -31.05
C VAL A 415 21.80 -31.58 -30.51
N GLY A 416 21.57 -32.55 -31.39
CA GLY A 416 21.73 -33.96 -31.06
C GLY A 416 23.19 -34.41 -31.16
N VAL A 417 23.67 -35.10 -30.14
CA VAL A 417 25.05 -35.60 -30.04
C VAL A 417 25.10 -37.06 -30.53
N ASN A 418 25.99 -37.34 -31.50
CA ASN A 418 26.33 -38.68 -31.98
C ASN A 418 25.15 -39.58 -32.40
N GLY A 419 24.53 -39.26 -33.55
CA GLY A 419 23.63 -40.17 -34.27
C GLY A 419 22.17 -39.73 -34.38
N TRP A 420 21.83 -38.56 -33.86
CA TRP A 420 20.53 -37.93 -34.10
C TRP A 420 20.42 -37.38 -35.53
N ASP A 421 19.36 -37.75 -36.24
CA ASP A 421 19.07 -37.27 -37.60
C ASP A 421 18.50 -35.84 -37.58
N GLU A 422 18.92 -35.01 -38.54
CA GLU A 422 18.49 -33.62 -38.69
C GLU A 422 16.98 -33.51 -38.96
N ALA A 423 16.39 -34.50 -39.65
CA ALA A 423 14.94 -34.55 -39.85
C ALA A 423 14.17 -34.75 -38.54
N VAL A 424 14.69 -35.59 -37.63
CA VAL A 424 14.11 -35.83 -36.30
C VAL A 424 14.29 -34.60 -35.40
N ILE A 425 15.45 -33.94 -35.46
CA ILE A 425 15.69 -32.68 -34.75
C ILE A 425 14.71 -31.58 -35.21
N LYS A 426 14.49 -31.43 -36.52
CA LYS A 426 13.52 -30.47 -37.08
C LYS A 426 12.07 -30.79 -36.68
N LYS A 427 11.71 -32.06 -36.60
CA LYS A 427 10.41 -32.51 -36.07
C LYS A 427 10.22 -32.08 -34.61
N MET A 428 11.21 -32.29 -33.74
CA MET A 428 11.17 -31.80 -32.35
C MET A 428 11.04 -30.26 -32.28
N GLN A 429 11.80 -29.53 -33.09
CA GLN A 429 11.72 -28.07 -33.15
C GLN A 429 10.31 -27.58 -33.52
N SER A 430 9.62 -28.26 -34.45
CA SER A 430 8.28 -27.87 -34.91
C SER A 430 7.16 -27.99 -33.87
N ILE A 431 7.41 -28.66 -32.73
CA ILE A 431 6.44 -28.86 -31.66
C ILE A 431 6.46 -27.73 -30.63
N VAL A 432 7.58 -27.01 -30.51
CA VAL A 432 7.68 -25.84 -29.63
C VAL A 432 7.21 -24.61 -30.42
N PRO A 433 6.12 -23.94 -30.03
CA PRO A 433 5.62 -22.77 -30.74
C PRO A 433 6.65 -21.62 -30.70
N ASP A 434 6.82 -20.95 -31.84
CA ASP A 434 7.89 -19.97 -32.03
C ASP A 434 7.70 -18.67 -31.21
N ARG A 435 6.48 -18.46 -30.70
CA ARG A 435 6.08 -17.46 -29.68
C ARG A 435 4.87 -17.96 -28.90
N ASP A 436 5.03 -18.15 -27.60
CA ASP A 436 3.95 -18.46 -26.65
C ASP A 436 4.36 -17.92 -25.27
N GLU A 437 3.52 -17.06 -24.69
CA GLU A 437 3.78 -16.38 -23.41
C GLU A 437 3.63 -17.31 -22.20
N SER A 438 3.04 -18.49 -22.37
CA SER A 438 2.96 -19.52 -21.33
C SER A 438 4.23 -20.39 -21.23
N MET A 439 5.14 -20.32 -22.22
CA MET A 439 6.30 -21.21 -22.31
C MET A 439 7.40 -20.85 -21.31
N LYS A 440 7.47 -21.63 -20.23
CA LYS A 440 8.60 -21.64 -19.29
C LYS A 440 9.74 -22.54 -19.78
N PRO A 441 11.01 -22.29 -19.40
CA PRO A 441 12.15 -23.16 -19.73
C PRO A 441 11.90 -24.64 -19.40
N SER A 442 11.33 -24.92 -18.22
CA SER A 442 11.00 -26.28 -17.79
C SER A 442 9.95 -26.97 -18.67
N LEU A 443 8.94 -26.24 -19.13
CA LEU A 443 7.87 -26.74 -20.00
C LEU A 443 8.39 -27.07 -21.40
N VAL A 444 9.25 -26.22 -21.98
CA VAL A 444 9.87 -26.47 -23.29
C VAL A 444 10.72 -27.75 -23.26
N VAL A 445 11.50 -27.96 -22.19
CA VAL A 445 12.26 -29.21 -21.99
C VAL A 445 11.33 -30.41 -21.81
N GLU A 446 10.27 -30.29 -21.00
CA GLU A 446 9.32 -31.39 -20.76
C GLU A 446 8.54 -31.78 -22.04
N LEU A 447 8.20 -30.83 -22.92
CA LEU A 447 7.59 -31.09 -24.22
C LEU A 447 8.52 -31.86 -25.14
N ILE A 448 9.80 -31.50 -25.21
CA ILE A 448 10.79 -32.21 -26.04
C ILE A 448 11.03 -33.63 -25.47
N GLN A 449 11.10 -33.80 -24.15
CA GLN A 449 11.20 -35.13 -23.52
C GLN A 449 9.96 -35.99 -23.79
N LYS A 450 8.76 -35.41 -23.74
CA LYS A 450 7.50 -36.09 -24.10
C LYS A 450 7.46 -36.52 -25.58
N GLU A 451 7.97 -35.72 -26.51
CA GLU A 451 8.07 -36.12 -27.92
C GLU A 451 9.11 -37.23 -28.13
N ILE A 452 10.27 -37.19 -27.44
CA ILE A 452 11.26 -38.27 -27.50
C ILE A 452 10.60 -39.59 -27.05
N GLN A 453 9.93 -39.58 -25.90
CA GLN A 453 9.20 -40.75 -25.38
C GLN A 453 8.11 -41.22 -26.36
N ARG A 454 7.32 -40.29 -26.93
CA ARG A 454 6.30 -40.61 -27.95
C ARG A 454 6.90 -41.31 -29.17
N MET A 455 8.06 -40.87 -29.66
CA MET A 455 8.74 -41.49 -30.79
C MET A 455 9.33 -42.87 -30.45
N GLN A 456 9.80 -43.08 -29.21
CA GLN A 456 10.17 -44.43 -28.76
C GLN A 456 8.95 -45.37 -28.78
N ASP A 457 7.85 -44.95 -28.16
CA ASP A 457 6.69 -45.81 -27.88
C ASP A 457 5.81 -46.06 -29.12
N GLN A 458 5.68 -45.07 -30.02
CA GLN A 458 4.79 -45.14 -31.19
C GLN A 458 5.52 -45.43 -32.51
N GLU A 459 6.73 -44.91 -32.67
CA GLU A 459 7.49 -44.98 -33.92
C GLU A 459 8.66 -45.97 -33.84
N GLY A 460 8.86 -46.61 -32.68
CA GLY A 460 9.93 -47.59 -32.44
C GLY A 460 11.34 -46.98 -32.43
N PHE A 461 11.44 -45.66 -32.22
CA PHE A 461 12.69 -44.92 -32.37
C PHE A 461 13.72 -45.32 -31.30
N VAL A 462 14.84 -45.89 -31.73
CA VAL A 462 15.95 -46.23 -30.83
C VAL A 462 16.82 -45.00 -30.63
N ILE A 463 16.84 -44.46 -29.40
CA ILE A 463 17.71 -43.34 -29.03
C ILE A 463 19.18 -43.70 -29.35
N PRO A 464 19.91 -42.84 -30.08
CA PRO A 464 21.33 -43.04 -30.34
C PRO A 464 22.12 -43.24 -29.04
N LYS A 465 22.96 -44.28 -29.00
CA LYS A 465 23.79 -44.55 -27.81
C LYS A 465 24.92 -43.52 -27.71
N THR A 466 24.63 -42.38 -27.09
CA THR A 466 25.61 -41.37 -26.71
C THR A 466 26.74 -42.05 -25.93
N PRO A 467 28.02 -41.91 -26.34
CA PRO A 467 29.12 -42.44 -25.54
C PRO A 467 29.13 -41.71 -24.20
N VAL A 468 28.99 -42.47 -23.11
CA VAL A 468 29.01 -41.91 -21.75
C VAL A 468 30.37 -41.25 -21.55
N LEU A 469 30.38 -39.91 -21.52
CA LEU A 469 31.57 -39.15 -21.15
C LEU A 469 32.06 -39.69 -19.80
N PRO A 470 33.35 -40.02 -19.64
CA PRO A 470 33.85 -40.59 -18.41
C PRO A 470 33.55 -39.61 -17.28
N ARG A 471 32.69 -40.03 -16.34
CA ARG A 471 32.46 -39.28 -15.10
C ARG A 471 33.82 -38.97 -14.51
N ARG A 472 34.04 -37.73 -14.07
CA ARG A 472 35.24 -37.41 -13.28
C ARG A 472 35.29 -38.43 -12.15
N LYS A 473 36.40 -39.18 -12.05
CA LYS A 473 36.68 -39.93 -10.83
C LYS A 473 36.67 -38.92 -9.69
N ASP A 474 36.02 -39.28 -8.60
CA ASP A 474 36.13 -38.54 -7.35
C ASP A 474 37.59 -38.61 -6.89
N PHE A 475 38.32 -37.51 -7.09
CA PHE A 475 39.67 -37.31 -6.57
C PHE A 475 39.59 -37.06 -5.07
N ASN A 476 39.23 -38.09 -4.29
CA ASN A 476 39.27 -38.12 -2.83
C ASN A 476 39.12 -39.55 -2.27
N ALA A 477 40.12 -40.40 -2.53
CA ALA A 477 40.49 -41.54 -1.68
C ALA A 477 41.92 -41.98 -2.03
N GLU A 478 42.74 -42.21 -0.99
CA GLU A 478 44.05 -42.89 -1.03
C GLU A 478 45.14 -42.29 -1.97
N GLU A 479 45.84 -41.26 -1.47
CA GLU A 479 47.13 -41.41 -0.76
C GLU A 479 47.29 -40.32 0.32
#